data_AF-A0A1B9AL62-F1
#
_entry.id   AF-A0A1B9AL62-F1
#
_cell.length_a   1.000
_cell.length_b   1.000
_cell.length_c   1.000
_cell.angle_alpha   90.00
_cell.angle_beta   90.00
_cell.angle_gamma   90.00
#
_symmetry.space_group_name_H-M   'P 1'
#
loop_
_entity.id
_entity.type
_entity.pdbx_description
1 polymer ?
#
loop_
_entity_poly.entity_id
_entity_poly.type
_entity_poly.pdbx_seq_one_letter_code
_entity_poly.pdbx_strand_id
1 'polypeptide(L)'
;MIKKQFTFFSAIILLVFMIIGGTPVLAKADADTVKPTISGTTNKTIYIGPSFNPISGVTAKDNVDGNITKNIKVSGSVNTKKVGTYKLVYSVSDKAQNKATATRTITVKKDTTKPTLSGATNKTIYIGYSFNPLTGVTAKDNADGTITKNIKVSGSVNTKKAGSYKLTYTVSDKAKNKQL
;
A
#
# COMPACT_ATOMS: atom_id res chain seq x y z
N MET A 1 32.84 -38.59 -13.69
CA MET A 1 32.84 -37.76 -14.92
C MET A 1 32.18 -38.55 -16.04
N ILE A 2 30.90 -38.31 -16.32
CA ILE A 2 30.16 -38.96 -17.42
C ILE A 2 29.59 -37.83 -18.27
N LYS A 3 30.14 -37.62 -19.46
CA LYS A 3 29.66 -36.64 -20.45
C LYS A 3 28.40 -37.21 -21.11
N LYS A 4 27.24 -36.56 -20.89
CA LYS A 4 26.03 -36.82 -21.67
C LYS A 4 26.17 -36.17 -23.05
N GLN A 5 26.15 -37.02 -24.08
CA GLN A 5 26.05 -36.65 -25.48
C GLN A 5 24.69 -35.98 -25.74
N PHE A 6 24.70 -34.79 -26.35
CA PHE A 6 23.49 -34.11 -26.83
C PHE A 6 23.25 -34.55 -28.29
N THR A 7 22.14 -35.26 -28.51
CA THR A 7 21.61 -35.55 -29.84
C THR A 7 21.09 -34.27 -30.49
N PHE A 8 21.65 -33.88 -31.64
CA PHE A 8 21.10 -32.83 -32.51
C PHE A 8 19.90 -33.40 -33.27
N PHE A 9 18.73 -32.77 -33.12
CA PHE A 9 17.61 -33.00 -34.04
C PHE A 9 17.94 -32.36 -35.39
N SER A 10 18.04 -33.20 -36.41
CA SER A 10 18.06 -32.82 -37.82
C SER A 10 16.69 -32.26 -38.20
N ALA A 11 16.62 -30.98 -38.55
CA ALA A 11 15.48 -30.40 -39.23
C ALA A 11 15.87 -30.16 -40.69
N ILE A 12 15.50 -31.11 -41.55
CA ILE A 12 15.52 -30.94 -43.00
C ILE A 12 14.41 -29.94 -43.34
N ILE A 13 14.79 -28.70 -43.65
CA ILE A 13 13.91 -27.73 -44.31
C ILE A 13 14.09 -27.94 -45.82
N LEU A 14 13.10 -28.59 -46.45
CA LEU A 14 13.02 -28.72 -47.90
C LEU A 14 12.49 -27.40 -48.47
N LEU A 15 13.40 -26.51 -48.89
CA LEU A 15 13.04 -25.25 -49.55
C LEU A 15 12.97 -25.47 -51.07
N VAL A 16 11.76 -25.47 -51.63
CA VAL A 16 11.55 -25.40 -53.08
C VAL A 16 11.79 -23.93 -53.50
N PHE A 17 12.95 -23.66 -54.10
CA PHE A 17 13.28 -22.34 -54.63
C PHE A 17 12.64 -22.17 -56.02
N MET A 18 11.56 -21.37 -56.09
CA MET A 18 11.15 -20.72 -57.34
C MET A 18 11.69 -19.29 -57.31
N ILE A 19 12.52 -18.99 -58.30
CA ILE A 19 13.46 -17.87 -58.32
C ILE A 19 12.70 -16.57 -58.63
N ILE A 20 12.66 -15.64 -57.68
CA ILE A 20 12.49 -14.21 -57.94
C ILE A 20 13.54 -13.51 -57.08
N GLY A 21 14.48 -12.80 -57.73
CA GLY A 21 15.74 -12.33 -57.17
C GLY A 21 15.65 -11.25 -56.08
N GLY A 22 15.20 -11.63 -54.89
CA GLY A 22 15.45 -10.88 -53.66
C GLY A 22 16.37 -11.70 -52.76
N THR A 23 17.53 -11.15 -52.37
CA THR A 23 18.23 -11.67 -51.20
C THR A 23 17.25 -11.66 -50.02
N PRO A 24 17.05 -12.77 -49.27
CA PRO A 24 16.28 -12.70 -48.04
C PRO A 24 17.04 -11.78 -47.09
N VAL A 25 16.58 -10.52 -46.97
CA VAL A 25 17.05 -9.63 -45.93
C VAL A 25 16.46 -10.16 -44.64
N LEU A 26 17.27 -10.87 -43.86
CA LEU A 26 16.97 -11.10 -42.44
C LEU A 26 16.90 -9.72 -41.81
N ALA A 27 15.69 -9.17 -41.68
CA ALA A 27 15.46 -7.95 -40.95
C ALA A 27 15.94 -8.20 -39.51
N LYS A 28 17.12 -7.68 -39.17
CA LYS A 28 17.59 -7.66 -37.80
C LYS A 28 16.59 -6.78 -37.04
N ALA A 29 15.75 -7.39 -36.22
CA ALA A 29 14.86 -6.66 -35.33
C ALA A 29 15.72 -5.65 -34.57
N ASP A 30 15.27 -4.38 -34.56
CA ASP A 30 16.03 -3.32 -33.90
C ASP A 30 16.15 -3.65 -32.41
N ALA A 31 17.32 -3.37 -31.83
CA ALA A 31 17.56 -3.71 -30.44
C ALA A 31 16.78 -2.74 -29.54
N ASP A 32 16.02 -3.28 -28.58
CA ASP A 32 15.37 -2.45 -27.58
C ASP A 32 16.40 -1.89 -26.61
N THR A 33 16.55 -0.57 -26.61
CA THR A 33 17.54 0.18 -25.80
C THR A 33 16.88 1.11 -24.78
N VAL A 34 15.55 1.17 -24.77
CA VAL A 34 14.80 2.07 -23.90
C VAL A 34 14.67 1.44 -22.53
N LYS A 35 14.90 2.24 -21.48
CA LYS A 35 14.80 1.76 -20.10
C LYS A 35 13.33 1.73 -19.65
N PRO A 36 12.96 0.78 -18.78
CA PRO A 36 11.66 0.81 -18.14
C PRO A 36 11.45 2.06 -17.28
N THR A 37 10.19 2.39 -17.00
CA THR A 37 9.79 3.43 -16.04
C THR A 37 9.19 2.80 -14.79
N ILE A 38 9.65 3.23 -13.61
CA ILE A 38 9.07 2.85 -12.31
C ILE A 38 8.25 4.02 -11.75
N SER A 39 7.01 3.75 -11.35
CA SER A 39 6.07 4.73 -10.79
C SER A 39 5.62 4.33 -9.39
N GLY A 40 5.14 5.30 -8.59
CA GLY A 40 4.57 5.04 -7.25
C GLY A 40 5.59 4.99 -6.11
N THR A 41 6.83 5.44 -6.32
CA THR A 41 7.94 5.41 -5.35
C THR A 41 8.07 6.68 -4.51
N THR A 42 6.98 7.43 -4.34
CA THR A 42 6.98 8.67 -3.55
C THR A 42 7.25 8.40 -2.06
N ASN A 43 7.98 9.33 -1.44
CA ASN A 43 8.27 9.27 0.00
C ASN A 43 6.99 9.19 0.82
N LYS A 44 7.05 8.48 1.95
CA LYS A 44 5.86 8.27 2.80
C LYS A 44 6.21 8.38 4.28
N THR A 45 5.33 9.02 5.03
CA THR A 45 5.35 8.94 6.50
C THR A 45 4.36 7.87 6.94
N ILE A 46 4.78 7.04 7.89
CA ILE A 46 3.93 6.07 8.58
C ILE A 46 4.12 6.19 10.09
N TYR A 47 3.15 5.73 10.86
CA TYR A 47 3.25 5.69 12.32
C TYR A 47 3.74 4.33 12.79
N ILE A 48 4.21 4.27 14.05
CA ILE A 48 4.60 3.02 14.69
C ILE A 48 3.40 2.05 14.73
N GLY A 49 3.64 0.78 14.40
CA GLY A 49 2.68 -0.31 14.59
C GLY A 49 2.18 -0.95 13.31
N PRO A 50 1.52 -0.21 12.39
CA PRO A 50 1.04 -0.78 11.13
C PRO A 50 2.12 -1.51 10.34
N SER A 51 1.75 -2.63 9.72
CA SER A 51 2.60 -3.31 8.74
C SER A 51 2.74 -2.44 7.49
N PHE A 52 3.93 -2.44 6.89
CA PHE A 52 4.22 -1.71 5.66
C PHE A 52 4.61 -2.69 4.55
N ASN A 53 3.87 -2.68 3.43
CA ASN A 53 4.22 -3.45 2.24
C ASN A 53 4.98 -2.55 1.24
N PRO A 54 6.29 -2.78 1.00
CA PRO A 54 7.11 -1.95 0.12
C PRO A 54 6.64 -1.86 -1.33
N ILE A 55 5.98 -2.88 -1.88
CA ILE A 55 5.58 -2.93 -3.30
C ILE A 55 4.19 -2.34 -3.56
N SER A 56 3.41 -2.07 -2.50
CA SER A 56 2.04 -1.58 -2.65
C SER A 56 2.01 -0.23 -3.39
N GLY A 57 1.29 -0.19 -4.51
CA GLY A 57 1.14 0.98 -5.37
C GLY A 57 2.31 1.27 -6.30
N VAL A 58 3.36 0.44 -6.30
CA VAL A 58 4.51 0.59 -7.19
C VAL A 58 4.26 -0.19 -8.47
N THR A 59 4.49 0.45 -9.63
CA THR A 59 4.31 -0.17 -10.95
C THR A 59 5.53 0.05 -11.84
N ALA A 60 5.70 -0.79 -12.85
CA ALA A 60 6.73 -0.64 -13.87
C ALA A 60 6.18 -0.94 -15.27
N LYS A 61 6.56 -0.11 -16.24
CA LYS A 61 6.20 -0.29 -17.65
C LYS A 61 7.42 -0.05 -18.55
N ASP A 62 7.39 -0.72 -19.69
CA ASP A 62 8.38 -0.62 -20.75
C ASP A 62 7.68 -0.45 -22.12
N ASN A 63 8.36 0.14 -23.10
CA ASN A 63 7.84 0.40 -24.44
C ASN A 63 7.62 -0.88 -25.26
N VAL A 64 8.46 -1.90 -25.12
CA VAL A 64 8.34 -3.17 -25.85
C VAL A 64 7.71 -4.26 -24.98
N ASP A 65 8.14 -4.39 -23.72
CA ASP A 65 7.67 -5.45 -22.82
C ASP A 65 6.32 -5.14 -22.13
N GLY A 66 5.84 -3.90 -22.22
CA GLY A 66 4.59 -3.48 -21.61
C GLY A 66 4.65 -3.47 -20.08
N ASN A 67 3.67 -4.07 -19.40
CA ASN A 67 3.61 -4.06 -17.93
C ASN A 67 4.53 -5.14 -17.32
N ILE A 68 5.64 -4.68 -16.72
CA ILE A 68 6.63 -5.53 -16.05
C ILE A 68 6.64 -5.36 -14.53
N THR A 69 5.54 -4.87 -13.94
CA THR A 69 5.43 -4.61 -12.48
C THR A 69 5.82 -5.82 -11.62
N LYS A 70 5.51 -7.04 -12.06
CA LYS A 70 5.87 -8.28 -11.33
C LYS A 70 7.37 -8.55 -11.25
N ASN A 71 8.18 -7.88 -12.09
CA ASN A 71 9.63 -8.04 -12.15
C ASN A 71 10.38 -7.07 -11.21
N ILE A 72 9.65 -6.17 -10.54
CA ILE A 72 10.27 -5.20 -9.63
C ILE A 72 10.89 -5.95 -8.44
N LYS A 73 12.16 -5.65 -8.18
CA LYS A 73 12.90 -6.08 -6.99
C LYS A 73 13.05 -4.90 -6.04
N VAL A 74 12.88 -5.15 -4.74
CA VAL A 74 13.03 -4.14 -3.68
C VAL A 74 14.18 -4.55 -2.76
N SER A 75 15.08 -3.61 -2.47
CA SER A 75 16.12 -3.77 -1.46
C SER A 75 16.01 -2.69 -0.37
N GLY A 76 16.55 -3.01 0.80
CA GLY A 76 16.32 -2.26 2.04
C GLY A 76 15.15 -2.83 2.85
N SER A 77 14.99 -2.35 4.07
CA SER A 77 13.95 -2.79 5.00
C SER A 77 13.44 -1.63 5.84
N VAL A 78 12.16 -1.65 6.20
CA VAL A 78 11.54 -0.66 7.07
C VAL A 78 11.19 -1.33 8.40
N ASN A 79 11.74 -0.85 9.50
CA ASN A 79 11.31 -1.29 10.84
C ASN A 79 10.18 -0.38 11.33
N THR A 80 8.93 -0.82 11.20
CA THR A 80 7.74 -0.06 11.61
C THR A 80 7.56 0.05 13.12
N LYS A 81 8.44 -0.58 13.92
CA LYS A 81 8.43 -0.49 15.39
C LYS A 81 9.40 0.55 15.92
N LYS A 82 10.25 1.12 15.07
CA LYS A 82 11.29 2.07 15.48
C LYS A 82 11.19 3.36 14.67
N VAL A 83 11.11 4.49 15.37
CA VAL A 83 11.17 5.82 14.75
C VAL A 83 12.47 5.95 13.96
N GLY A 84 12.38 6.50 12.75
CA GLY A 84 13.53 6.69 11.90
C GLY A 84 13.18 6.82 10.43
N THR A 85 14.21 7.03 9.64
CA THR A 85 14.13 7.17 8.19
C THR A 85 14.75 5.94 7.54
N TYR A 86 14.00 5.27 6.68
CA TYR A 86 14.38 4.04 6.02
C TYR A 86 14.36 4.24 4.51
N LYS A 87 15.45 3.89 3.84
CA LYS A 87 15.56 3.99 2.38
C LYS A 87 15.27 2.63 1.75
N LEU A 88 14.42 2.65 0.73
CA LEU A 88 14.15 1.51 -0.15
C LEU A 88 14.64 1.83 -1.55
N VAL A 89 15.19 0.84 -2.23
CA VAL A 89 15.62 0.93 -3.62
C VAL A 89 14.86 -0.11 -4.43
N TYR A 90 14.16 0.36 -5.45
CA TYR A 90 13.41 -0.43 -6.41
C TYR A 90 14.26 -0.56 -7.66
N SER A 91 14.27 -1.75 -8.25
CA SER A 91 14.94 -2.01 -9.52
C SER A 91 14.09 -2.90 -10.39
N VAL A 92 14.16 -2.71 -11.69
CA VAL A 92 13.49 -3.56 -12.67
C VAL A 92 14.37 -3.65 -13.92
N SER A 93 14.26 -4.77 -14.63
CA SER A 93 14.89 -4.97 -15.93
C SER A 93 13.86 -5.54 -16.89
N ASP A 94 13.88 -5.06 -18.12
CA ASP A 94 13.15 -5.64 -19.24
C ASP A 94 13.85 -6.90 -19.76
N LYS A 95 13.34 -7.51 -20.84
CA LYS A 95 13.95 -8.68 -21.47
C LYS A 95 15.26 -8.35 -22.19
N ALA A 96 15.38 -7.15 -22.76
CA ALA A 96 16.58 -6.66 -23.43
C ALA A 96 17.72 -6.26 -22.46
N GLN A 97 17.49 -6.38 -21.16
CA GLN A 97 18.41 -6.05 -20.06
C GLN A 97 18.60 -4.55 -19.80
N ASN A 98 17.74 -3.67 -20.32
CA ASN A 98 17.77 -2.27 -19.86
C ASN A 98 17.23 -2.20 -18.43
N LYS A 99 17.83 -1.33 -17.62
CA LYS A 99 17.59 -1.28 -16.16
C LYS A 99 17.13 0.09 -15.73
N ALA A 100 16.17 0.09 -14.81
CA ALA A 100 15.72 1.28 -14.12
C ALA A 100 15.78 1.08 -12.61
N THR A 101 16.06 2.17 -11.90
CA THR A 101 16.09 2.20 -10.43
C THR A 101 15.33 3.42 -9.93
N ALA A 102 14.64 3.27 -8.80
CA ALA A 102 13.99 4.36 -8.09
C ALA A 102 14.17 4.20 -6.59
N THR A 103 14.17 5.30 -5.85
CA THR A 103 14.32 5.28 -4.40
C THR A 103 13.08 5.82 -3.71
N ARG A 104 12.74 5.24 -2.56
CA ARG A 104 11.69 5.72 -1.68
C ARG A 104 12.22 5.87 -0.27
N THR A 105 11.91 6.98 0.36
CA THR A 105 12.18 7.21 1.78
C THR A 105 10.91 7.02 2.59
N ILE A 106 10.99 6.16 3.60
CA ILE A 106 9.91 5.92 4.56
C ILE A 106 10.32 6.49 5.91
N THR A 107 9.53 7.44 6.42
CA THR A 107 9.73 8.02 7.74
C THR A 107 8.74 7.40 8.71
N VAL A 108 9.23 6.66 9.70
CA VAL A 108 8.44 6.12 10.79
C VAL A 108 8.43 7.13 11.94
N LYS A 109 7.24 7.57 12.36
CA LYS A 109 7.06 8.52 13.47
C LYS A 109 6.25 7.89 14.61
N LYS A 110 6.43 8.45 15.81
CA LYS A 110 5.48 8.21 16.91
C LYS A 110 4.23 9.05 16.63
N ASP A 111 3.08 8.47 16.92
CA ASP A 111 1.84 9.21 16.92
C ASP A 111 1.63 9.89 18.28
N THR A 112 1.33 11.19 18.24
CA THR A 112 1.18 12.06 19.42
C THR A 112 -0.12 12.86 19.37
N THR A 113 -0.96 12.62 18.37
CA THR A 113 -2.18 13.38 18.14
C THR A 113 -3.31 12.68 18.88
N LYS A 114 -4.18 13.43 19.55
CA LYS A 114 -5.35 12.86 20.22
C LYS A 114 -6.41 12.48 19.18
N PRO A 115 -7.22 11.44 19.44
CA PRO A 115 -8.37 11.17 18.61
C PRO A 115 -9.37 12.32 18.59
N THR A 116 -10.07 12.46 17.46
CA THR A 116 -11.21 13.35 17.33
C THR A 116 -12.50 12.60 17.62
N LEU A 117 -13.31 13.14 18.53
CA LEU A 117 -14.64 12.64 18.85
C LEU A 117 -15.70 13.55 18.22
N SER A 118 -16.77 12.97 17.68
CA SER A 118 -17.86 13.72 17.02
C SER A 118 -19.23 13.15 17.39
N GLY A 119 -20.24 14.01 17.45
CA GLY A 119 -21.64 13.61 17.73
C GLY A 119 -22.01 13.46 19.21
N ALA A 120 -21.06 13.58 20.14
CA ALA A 120 -21.35 13.68 21.58
C ALA A 120 -21.75 15.12 21.96
N THR A 121 -22.89 15.56 21.45
CA THR A 121 -23.49 16.86 21.76
C THR A 121 -24.64 16.70 22.75
N ASN A 122 -25.10 17.82 23.31
CA ASN A 122 -26.32 17.82 24.11
C ASN A 122 -27.50 17.29 23.28
N LYS A 123 -28.37 16.50 23.92
CA LYS A 123 -29.57 15.92 23.33
C LYS A 123 -30.73 16.10 24.30
N THR A 124 -31.90 16.39 23.75
CA THR A 124 -33.17 16.40 24.48
C THR A 124 -33.98 15.19 24.03
N ILE A 125 -34.55 14.46 24.99
CA ILE A 125 -35.45 13.33 24.76
C ILE A 125 -36.69 13.48 25.63
N TYR A 126 -37.80 12.89 25.20
CA TYR A 126 -39.00 12.83 26.02
C TYR A 126 -38.91 11.72 27.07
N ILE A 127 -39.64 11.89 28.18
CA ILE A 127 -39.70 10.91 29.26
C ILE A 127 -40.22 9.57 28.71
N GLY A 128 -39.58 8.47 29.12
CA GLY A 128 -39.93 7.11 28.72
C GLY A 128 -39.34 6.65 27.39
N TYR A 129 -38.77 7.56 26.58
CA TYR A 129 -38.15 7.19 25.31
C TYR A 129 -36.81 6.48 25.55
N SER A 130 -36.49 5.54 24.66
CA SER A 130 -35.20 4.84 24.71
C SER A 130 -34.06 5.79 24.36
N PHE A 131 -32.92 5.58 24.99
CA PHE A 131 -31.73 6.39 24.76
C PHE A 131 -30.50 5.49 24.70
N ASN A 132 -29.83 5.49 23.55
CA ASN A 132 -28.53 4.86 23.39
C ASN A 132 -27.45 5.96 23.32
N PRO A 133 -26.55 6.03 24.31
CA PRO A 133 -25.47 7.04 24.36
C PRO A 133 -24.57 7.07 23.12
N LEU A 134 -24.41 5.94 22.42
CA LEU A 134 -23.49 5.83 21.29
C LEU A 134 -24.13 6.17 19.94
N THR A 135 -25.45 6.40 19.88
CA THR A 135 -26.13 6.71 18.62
C THR A 135 -25.60 8.01 18.01
N GLY A 136 -24.98 7.90 16.84
CA GLY A 136 -24.40 9.01 16.10
C GLY A 136 -23.05 9.51 16.65
N VAL A 137 -22.50 8.87 17.68
CA VAL A 137 -21.17 9.22 18.22
C VAL A 137 -20.11 8.45 17.45
N THR A 138 -19.10 9.15 16.95
CA THR A 138 -17.99 8.56 16.20
C THR A 138 -16.64 9.05 16.70
N ALA A 139 -15.59 8.28 16.44
CA ALA A 139 -14.22 8.67 16.74
C ALA A 139 -13.27 8.27 15.62
N LYS A 140 -12.34 9.17 15.28
CA LYS A 140 -11.29 8.95 14.29
C LYS A 140 -9.94 9.43 14.82
N ASP A 141 -8.89 8.83 14.32
CA ASP A 141 -7.51 9.13 14.64
C ASP A 141 -6.65 9.14 13.36
N ASN A 142 -5.57 9.93 13.33
CA ASN A 142 -4.68 10.07 12.16
C ASN A 142 -3.86 8.81 11.86
N ALA A 143 -3.51 8.02 12.87
CA ALA A 143 -2.72 6.80 12.72
C ALA A 143 -3.59 5.54 12.70
N ASP A 144 -4.65 5.51 13.50
CA ASP A 144 -5.52 4.34 13.67
C ASP A 144 -6.78 4.35 12.78
N GLY A 145 -7.10 5.48 12.14
CA GLY A 145 -8.31 5.62 11.33
C GLY A 145 -9.57 5.62 12.19
N THR A 146 -10.62 4.90 11.79
CA THR A 146 -11.88 4.86 12.55
C THR A 146 -11.75 4.01 13.81
N ILE A 147 -11.95 4.63 14.97
CA ILE A 147 -11.86 3.99 16.29
C ILE A 147 -13.15 4.15 17.12
N THR A 148 -14.30 4.37 16.48
CA THR A 148 -15.62 4.50 17.14
C THR A 148 -15.92 3.38 18.15
N LYS A 149 -15.49 2.14 17.86
CA LYS A 149 -15.68 0.99 18.77
C LYS A 149 -14.88 1.08 20.08
N ASN A 150 -13.91 2.00 20.16
CA ASN A 150 -13.08 2.21 21.35
C ASN A 150 -13.65 3.29 22.27
N ILE A 151 -14.78 3.93 21.92
CA ILE A 151 -15.43 4.93 22.76
C ILE A 151 -15.96 4.24 24.02
N LYS A 152 -15.61 4.81 25.18
CA LYS A 152 -16.14 4.43 26.48
C LYS A 152 -17.04 5.55 26.99
N VAL A 153 -18.19 5.18 27.53
CA VAL A 153 -19.16 6.12 28.10
C VAL A 153 -19.25 5.89 29.60
N SER A 154 -19.16 6.94 30.39
CA SER A 154 -19.43 6.92 31.82
C SER A 154 -20.58 7.86 32.19
N GLY A 155 -21.27 7.54 33.28
CA GLY A 155 -22.53 8.18 33.67
C GLY A 155 -23.73 7.37 33.21
N SER A 156 -24.92 7.77 33.64
CA SER A 156 -26.18 7.09 33.33
C SER A 156 -27.31 8.09 33.14
N VAL A 157 -28.23 7.78 32.24
CA VAL A 157 -29.44 8.57 32.01
C VAL A 157 -30.64 7.79 32.53
N ASN A 158 -31.40 8.37 33.45
CA ASN A 158 -32.69 7.81 33.85
C ASN A 158 -33.81 8.45 33.01
N THR A 159 -34.25 7.74 31.96
CA THR A 159 -35.26 8.26 31.03
C THR A 159 -36.66 8.33 31.63
N LYS A 160 -36.88 7.78 32.83
CA LYS A 160 -38.17 7.81 33.54
C LYS A 160 -38.32 9.03 34.46
N LYS A 161 -37.26 9.83 34.62
CA LYS A 161 -37.25 11.00 35.50
C LYS A 161 -36.76 12.22 34.73
N ALA A 162 -37.56 13.29 34.73
CA ALA A 162 -37.16 14.57 34.17
C ALA A 162 -35.89 15.10 34.86
N GLY A 163 -34.98 15.66 34.07
CA GLY A 163 -33.73 16.24 34.58
C GLY A 163 -32.63 16.26 33.53
N SER A 164 -31.50 16.85 33.92
CA SER A 164 -30.27 16.85 33.11
C SER A 164 -29.33 15.76 33.62
N TYR A 165 -28.90 14.88 32.71
CA TYR A 165 -27.96 13.80 33.01
C TYR A 165 -26.67 14.05 32.24
N LYS A 166 -25.54 14.01 32.96
CA LYS A 166 -24.22 14.17 32.34
C LYS A 166 -23.65 12.81 31.96
N LEU A 167 -23.20 12.71 30.71
CA LEU A 167 -22.37 11.61 30.24
C LEU A 167 -20.98 12.14 29.88
N THR A 168 -19.98 11.29 30.06
CA THR A 168 -18.61 11.57 29.63
C THR A 168 -18.17 10.50 28.65
N TYR A 169 -17.67 10.93 27.50
CA TYR A 169 -17.21 10.07 26.43
C TYR A 169 -15.69 10.11 26.39
N THR A 170 -15.04 8.96 26.45
CA THR A 170 -13.60 8.90 26.35
C THR A 170 -13.20 7.96 25.24
N VAL A 171 -12.13 8.31 24.53
CA VAL A 171 -11.56 7.43 23.52
C VAL A 171 -10.04 7.54 23.57
N SER A 172 -9.38 6.41 23.38
CA SER A 172 -7.93 6.34 23.26
C SER A 172 -7.53 5.55 22.02
N ASP A 173 -6.50 6.03 21.35
CA ASP A 173 -5.84 5.34 20.24
C ASP A 173 -4.86 4.26 20.74
N LYS A 174 -4.17 3.59 19.81
CA LYS A 174 -3.14 2.59 20.16
C LYS A 174 -1.88 3.22 20.74
N ALA A 175 -1.55 4.45 20.35
CA ALA A 175 -0.42 5.24 20.86
C ALA A 175 -0.65 5.80 22.28
N LYS A 176 -1.85 5.58 22.84
CA LYS A 176 -2.32 6.03 24.16
C LYS A 176 -2.62 7.52 24.25
N ASN A 177 -2.79 8.23 23.13
CA ASN A 177 -3.36 9.58 23.21
C ASN A 177 -4.86 9.47 23.50
N LYS A 178 -5.37 10.39 24.31
CA LYS A 178 -6.73 10.30 24.88
C LYS A 178 -7.50 11.60 24.66
N GLN A 179 -8.75 11.43 24.24
CA GLN A 179 -9.78 12.47 24.19
C GLN A 179 -10.86 12.19 25.25
N LEU A 180 -11.39 13.28 25.83
CA LEU A 180 -12.45 13.34 26.83
C LEU A 180 -13.66 14.13 26.31
#